data_AF-D6JZZ0-F1
#
_entry.id   AF-D6JZZ0-F1
#
_cell.length_a   1.000
_cell.length_b   1.000
_cell.length_c   1.000
_cell.angle_alpha   90.00
_cell.angle_beta   90.00
_cell.angle_gamma   90.00
#
_symmetry.space_group_name_H-M   'P 1'
#
loop_
_entity.id
_entity.type
_entity.pdbx_description
1 polymer ?
#
loop_
_entity_poly.entity_id
_entity_poly.type
_entity_poly.pdbx_seq_one_letter_code
_entity_poly.pdbx_strand_id
1 'polypeptide(L)'
;VVAAVVRLDDHAVRAVLVVQRERIEHWKRTGEKPGPVMVWTPQLTGEFLDFVMDDWLYELWHTFIFLGPRRGEMAALPWTEVSTDALWMRISQQIVEVAYHLYREAPKADSVRTLSLSMESGDNLVNFRSKQDQMRQEWGDAYVESGRVWTHENGEALHPDWISRRFARLVELSGLPPVRLHDLRHLAATLALLAGHDIKVVQEKLGHSSRQITSDTYTSVLPEMMRAEAESVMAVVPRDVPFEVRTPLAIPEQAWQNDIAVFFTHGAKQSGGTWAVGAQTQPDTDLLGVITLVGRGQEDAANASVKWVRDHCAANDLELVRVENFNDRYPEEQRAQFSLTRFTVARSESPDVDGWTLPTGLPPAVKRAGRRASRRRVEAA
;
A
#
# COMPACT_ATOMS: atom_id res chain seq x y z
N VAL A 1 6.54 3.05 -19.63
CA VAL A 1 6.74 2.04 -18.55
C VAL A 1 7.98 1.23 -18.87
N VAL A 2 9.13 1.63 -18.33
CA VAL A 2 10.41 0.93 -18.52
C VAL A 2 10.39 -0.32 -17.64
N ALA A 3 10.55 -1.49 -18.24
CA ALA A 3 10.74 -2.73 -17.49
C ALA A 3 12.09 -2.65 -16.78
N ALA A 4 12.09 -2.43 -15.47
CA ALA A 4 13.27 -2.74 -14.68
C ALA A 4 13.46 -4.26 -14.73
N VAL A 5 14.51 -4.71 -15.41
CA VAL A 5 14.97 -6.10 -15.28
C VAL A 5 15.49 -6.24 -13.86
N VAL A 6 14.60 -6.54 -12.92
CA VAL A 6 15.00 -6.85 -11.55
C VAL A 6 15.68 -8.22 -11.60
N ARG A 7 17.01 -8.24 -11.53
CA ARG A 7 17.79 -9.48 -11.42
C ARG A 7 17.54 -10.04 -10.03
N LEU A 8 16.81 -11.15 -9.96
CA LEU A 8 16.29 -11.69 -8.71
C LEU A 8 16.77 -13.10 -8.33
N ASP A 9 17.71 -13.73 -9.06
CA ASP A 9 18.60 -14.83 -8.60
C ASP A 9 19.42 -15.45 -9.76
N ASP A 10 20.49 -16.18 -9.42
CA ASP A 10 21.58 -16.68 -10.30
C ASP A 10 21.35 -18.09 -10.92
N HIS A 11 20.10 -18.54 -11.04
CA HIS A 11 19.78 -19.82 -11.72
C HIS A 11 18.69 -19.64 -12.78
N ALA A 12 19.09 -19.83 -14.04
CA ALA A 12 18.26 -19.76 -15.27
C ALA A 12 17.33 -18.54 -15.33
N VAL A 13 17.84 -17.43 -15.88
CA VAL A 13 17.17 -16.14 -16.07
C VAL A 13 15.75 -16.32 -16.63
N ARG A 14 14.74 -16.16 -15.77
CA ARG A 14 13.35 -15.94 -16.19
C ARG A 14 13.09 -14.45 -16.11
N ALA A 15 13.04 -13.78 -17.27
CA ALA A 15 12.74 -12.36 -17.32
C ALA A 15 11.36 -12.08 -16.71
N VAL A 16 11.30 -11.17 -15.74
CA VAL A 16 10.03 -10.63 -15.22
C VAL A 16 9.41 -9.82 -16.35
N LEU A 17 8.20 -10.18 -16.77
CA LEU A 17 7.49 -9.49 -17.84
C LEU A 17 6.35 -8.68 -17.24
N VAL A 18 6.44 -7.35 -17.36
CA VAL A 18 5.30 -6.47 -17.11
C VAL A 18 4.24 -6.74 -18.18
N VAL A 19 3.00 -6.94 -17.75
CA VAL A 19 1.89 -7.21 -18.65
C VAL A 19 1.60 -5.98 -19.53
N GLN A 20 2.04 -6.01 -20.78
CA GLN A 20 1.76 -4.98 -21.79
C GLN A 20 0.51 -5.31 -22.61
N ARG A 21 -0.13 -4.31 -23.22
CA ARG A 21 -1.39 -4.44 -23.98
C ARG A 21 -1.33 -5.55 -25.03
N GLU A 22 -0.25 -5.61 -25.81
CA GLU A 22 -0.05 -6.58 -26.89
C GLU A 22 0.04 -8.01 -26.32
N ARG A 23 0.60 -8.17 -25.11
CA ARG A 23 0.68 -9.46 -24.40
C ARG A 23 -0.66 -9.88 -23.84
N ILE A 24 -1.48 -8.93 -23.38
CA ILE A 24 -2.86 -9.17 -22.96
C ILE A 24 -3.69 -9.64 -24.15
N GLU A 25 -3.61 -8.93 -25.28
CA GLU A 25 -4.33 -9.27 -26.51
C GLU A 25 -3.92 -10.64 -27.05
N HIS A 26 -2.61 -10.94 -27.03
CA HIS A 26 -2.11 -12.27 -27.38
C HIS A 26 -2.67 -13.36 -26.47
N TRP A 27 -2.57 -13.19 -25.14
CA TRP A 27 -3.10 -14.14 -24.16
C TRP A 27 -4.61 -14.34 -24.32
N LYS A 28 -5.39 -13.26 -24.46
CA LYS A 28 -6.85 -13.34 -24.68
C LYS A 28 -7.20 -14.16 -25.92
N ARG A 29 -6.37 -14.10 -26.96
CA ARG A 29 -6.57 -14.83 -28.22
C ARG A 29 -6.15 -16.29 -28.16
N THR A 30 -5.05 -16.63 -27.48
CA THR A 30 -4.44 -17.97 -27.53
C THR A 30 -4.62 -18.79 -26.26
N GLY A 31 -4.91 -18.15 -25.13
CA GLY A 31 -4.83 -18.75 -23.80
C GLY A 31 -3.40 -18.99 -23.31
N GLU A 32 -2.38 -18.70 -24.13
CA GLU A 32 -0.98 -18.92 -23.77
C GLU A 32 -0.49 -17.82 -22.82
N LYS A 33 0.15 -18.23 -21.72
CA LYS A 33 0.70 -17.31 -20.73
C LYS A 33 1.93 -16.60 -21.33
N PRO A 34 2.00 -15.26 -21.32
CA PRO A 34 3.05 -14.52 -22.05
C PRO A 34 4.48 -14.72 -21.52
N GLY A 35 4.64 -15.32 -20.35
CA GLY A 35 5.92 -15.58 -19.71
C GLY A 35 5.80 -16.38 -18.42
N PRO A 36 6.93 -16.89 -17.90
CA PRO A 36 6.95 -17.70 -16.67
C PRO A 36 6.84 -16.87 -15.38
N VAL A 37 7.07 -15.55 -15.44
CA VAL A 37 6.86 -14.58 -14.35
C VAL A 37 6.19 -13.35 -14.96
N MET A 38 4.96 -13.08 -14.55
CA MET A 38 4.17 -11.94 -15.03
C MET A 38 3.87 -11.01 -13.84
N VAL A 39 4.06 -9.71 -14.03
CA VAL A 39 3.62 -8.70 -13.05
C VAL A 39 2.61 -7.78 -13.70
N TRP A 40 1.53 -7.47 -12.98
CA TRP A 40 0.54 -6.49 -13.43
C TRP A 40 1.16 -5.10 -13.56
N THR A 41 0.58 -4.28 -14.45
CA THR A 41 0.81 -2.84 -14.40
C THR A 41 0.14 -2.26 -13.15
N PRO A 42 0.49 -1.03 -12.74
CA PRO A 42 -0.24 -0.39 -11.64
C PRO A 42 -1.75 -0.31 -11.93
N GLN A 43 -2.15 -0.04 -13.17
CA GLN A 43 -3.56 -0.01 -13.58
C GLN A 43 -4.28 -1.34 -13.33
N LEU A 44 -3.73 -2.45 -13.82
CA LEU A 44 -4.31 -3.78 -13.60
C LEU A 44 -4.28 -4.20 -12.11
N THR A 45 -3.29 -3.71 -11.35
CA THR A 45 -3.22 -3.92 -9.89
C THR A 45 -4.38 -3.21 -9.19
N GLY A 46 -4.68 -1.98 -9.61
CA GLY A 46 -5.86 -1.23 -9.21
C GLY A 46 -7.16 -1.96 -9.50
N GLU A 47 -7.35 -2.36 -10.76
CA GLU A 47 -8.53 -3.13 -11.19
C GLU A 47 -8.73 -4.40 -10.34
N PHE A 48 -7.64 -5.10 -10.01
CA PHE A 48 -7.71 -6.29 -9.15
C PHE A 48 -8.15 -5.96 -7.72
N LEU A 49 -7.55 -4.92 -7.12
CA LEU A 49 -7.90 -4.48 -5.76
C LEU A 49 -9.34 -3.97 -5.68
N ASP A 50 -9.85 -3.32 -6.72
CA ASP A 50 -11.27 -2.92 -6.82
C ASP A 50 -12.17 -4.15 -6.93
N PHE A 51 -11.78 -5.14 -7.75
CA PHE A 51 -12.53 -6.38 -7.89
C PHE A 51 -12.65 -7.17 -6.57
N VAL A 52 -11.58 -7.22 -5.76
CA VAL A 52 -11.56 -7.98 -4.49
C VAL A 52 -11.95 -7.14 -3.27
N MET A 53 -12.50 -5.93 -3.45
CA MET A 53 -12.76 -4.98 -2.35
C MET A 53 -13.73 -5.47 -1.27
N ASP A 54 -14.58 -6.44 -1.63
CA ASP A 54 -15.56 -7.08 -0.75
C ASP A 54 -15.16 -8.53 -0.39
N ASP A 55 -13.98 -8.98 -0.82
CA ASP A 55 -13.44 -10.28 -0.42
C ASP A 55 -13.17 -10.28 1.09
N TRP A 56 -13.54 -11.37 1.78
CA TRP A 56 -13.22 -11.55 3.21
C TRP A 56 -11.74 -11.26 3.50
N LEU A 57 -10.84 -11.62 2.57
CA LEU A 57 -9.39 -11.50 2.70
C LEU A 57 -8.81 -10.34 1.86
N TYR A 58 -9.59 -9.29 1.56
CA TYR A 58 -9.11 -8.09 0.87
C TYR A 58 -7.75 -7.61 1.43
N GLU A 59 -7.66 -7.49 2.74
CA GLU A 59 -6.49 -6.97 3.45
C GLU A 59 -5.26 -7.87 3.34
N LEU A 60 -5.46 -9.19 3.19
CA LEU A 60 -4.38 -10.13 2.89
C LEU A 60 -3.83 -9.91 1.48
N TRP A 61 -4.71 -9.71 0.49
CA TRP A 61 -4.28 -9.47 -0.90
C TRP A 61 -3.53 -8.15 -1.04
N HIS A 62 -4.06 -7.11 -0.39
CA HIS A 62 -3.40 -5.82 -0.26
C HIS A 62 -1.99 -5.96 0.36
N THR A 63 -1.86 -6.73 1.44
CA THR A 63 -0.57 -7.04 2.08
C THR A 63 0.40 -7.74 1.12
N PHE A 64 -0.08 -8.72 0.33
CA PHE A 64 0.77 -9.39 -0.68
C PHE A 64 1.27 -8.42 -1.75
N ILE A 65 0.40 -7.54 -2.24
CA ILE A 65 0.69 -6.60 -3.33
C ILE A 65 1.73 -5.55 -2.92
N PHE A 66 1.59 -4.94 -1.74
CA PHE A 66 2.42 -3.80 -1.34
C PHE A 66 3.64 -4.17 -0.49
N LEU A 67 3.61 -5.31 0.21
CA LEU A 67 4.71 -5.72 1.10
C LEU A 67 5.48 -6.96 0.60
N GLY A 68 4.96 -7.69 -0.40
CA GLY A 68 5.63 -8.84 -1.01
C GLY A 68 6.07 -9.98 -0.06
N PRO A 69 5.32 -10.35 1.00
CA PRO A 69 5.67 -11.49 1.85
C PRO A 69 5.60 -12.82 1.11
N ARG A 70 6.25 -13.85 1.66
CA ARG A 70 6.07 -15.24 1.22
C ARG A 70 4.77 -15.80 1.79
N ARG A 71 4.12 -16.71 1.05
CA ARG A 71 2.83 -17.31 1.46
C ARG A 71 2.86 -17.94 2.87
N GLY A 72 3.94 -18.65 3.18
CA GLY A 72 4.11 -19.33 4.47
C GLY A 72 4.30 -18.36 5.62
N GLU A 73 4.90 -17.20 5.36
CA GLU A 73 5.06 -16.12 6.35
C GLU A 73 3.70 -15.55 6.72
N MET A 74 2.81 -15.32 5.74
CA MET A 74 1.44 -14.84 6.01
C MET A 74 0.60 -15.87 6.74
N ALA A 75 0.61 -17.13 6.32
CA ALA A 75 -0.07 -18.20 7.04
C ALA A 75 0.43 -18.34 8.50
N ALA A 76 1.68 -17.94 8.77
CA ALA A 76 2.30 -18.02 10.08
C ALA A 76 2.18 -16.77 10.96
N LEU A 77 1.70 -15.64 10.44
CA LEU A 77 1.78 -14.36 11.14
C LEU A 77 0.82 -14.31 12.34
N PRO A 78 1.31 -14.17 13.59
CA PRO A 78 0.45 -13.99 14.75
C PRO A 78 0.19 -12.50 15.02
N TRP A 79 -0.93 -12.19 15.69
CA TRP A 79 -1.26 -10.81 16.08
C TRP A 79 -0.22 -10.17 17.01
N THR A 80 0.52 -10.97 17.78
CA THR A 80 1.60 -10.51 18.67
C THR A 80 2.81 -9.95 17.92
N GLU A 81 2.91 -10.17 16.62
CA GLU A 81 4.00 -9.71 15.75
C GLU A 81 3.56 -8.54 14.85
N VAL A 82 2.46 -7.86 15.22
CA VAL A 82 1.90 -6.74 14.46
C VAL A 82 1.59 -5.58 15.41
N SER A 83 2.00 -4.38 15.02
CA SER A 83 1.58 -3.14 15.65
C SER A 83 0.98 -2.20 14.61
N THR A 84 -0.31 -1.93 14.74
CA THR A 84 -1.04 -0.95 13.93
C THR A 84 -0.71 0.49 14.35
N ASP A 85 -0.43 0.71 15.63
CA ASP A 85 -0.12 2.06 16.16
C ASP A 85 1.32 2.49 15.80
N ALA A 86 2.27 1.55 15.87
CA ALA A 86 3.65 1.79 15.48
C ALA A 86 3.93 1.43 14.01
N LEU A 87 2.90 0.99 13.27
CA LEU A 87 2.92 0.69 11.84
C LEU A 87 4.07 -0.23 11.44
N TRP A 88 4.14 -1.41 12.07
CA TRP A 88 5.08 -2.45 11.69
C TRP A 88 4.48 -3.84 11.86
N MET A 89 5.03 -4.79 11.10
CA MET A 89 4.82 -6.23 11.31
C MET A 89 6.14 -6.97 11.20
N ARG A 90 6.35 -7.98 12.04
CA ARG A 90 7.60 -8.74 12.09
C ARG A 90 7.40 -10.14 11.51
N ILE A 91 8.19 -10.45 10.50
CA ILE A 91 8.26 -11.78 9.90
C ILE A 91 9.32 -12.58 10.66
N SER A 92 8.86 -13.40 11.61
CA SER A 92 9.71 -14.24 12.47
C SER A 92 9.43 -15.74 12.34
N GLN A 93 8.39 -16.13 11.58
CA GLN A 93 7.93 -17.51 11.41
C GLN A 93 7.40 -17.72 9.98
N GLN A 94 7.45 -18.97 9.51
CA GLN A 94 6.74 -19.42 8.31
C GLN A 94 6.13 -20.81 8.51
N ILE A 95 5.02 -21.08 7.82
CA ILE A 95 4.47 -22.42 7.67
C ILE A 95 4.97 -22.99 6.34
N VAL A 96 5.65 -24.13 6.41
CA VAL A 96 6.06 -24.93 5.25
C VAL A 96 5.28 -26.23 5.21
N GLU A 97 4.97 -26.69 4.01
CA GLU A 97 4.33 -27.98 3.79
C GLU A 97 5.36 -28.95 3.22
N VAL A 98 5.55 -30.08 3.90
CA VAL A 98 6.42 -31.17 3.44
C VAL A 98 5.61 -32.46 3.53
N ALA A 99 5.43 -33.16 2.40
CA ALA A 99 4.68 -34.42 2.31
C ALA A 99 3.30 -34.37 3.00
N TYR A 100 2.51 -33.32 2.73
CA TYR A 100 1.16 -33.08 3.30
C TYR A 100 1.12 -32.81 4.81
N HIS A 101 2.27 -32.56 5.44
CA HIS A 101 2.35 -32.12 6.84
C HIS A 101 2.79 -30.67 6.94
N LEU A 102 2.10 -29.89 7.77
CA LEU A 102 2.44 -28.50 8.06
C LEU A 102 3.46 -28.42 9.19
N TYR A 103 4.59 -27.80 8.89
CA TYR A 103 5.64 -27.50 9.87
C TYR A 103 5.70 -26.00 10.09
N ARG A 104 5.80 -25.60 11.36
CA ARG A 104 6.23 -24.24 11.70
C ARG A 104 7.73 -24.23 11.75
N GLU A 105 8.34 -23.45 10.88
CA GLU A 105 9.77 -23.21 10.90
C GLU A 105 10.02 -21.74 11.24
N ALA A 106 11.05 -21.50 12.04
CA ALA A 106 11.66 -20.18 12.03
C ALA A 106 12.24 -19.95 10.61
N PRO A 107 12.13 -18.74 10.03
CA PRO A 107 12.95 -18.38 8.90
C PRO A 107 14.40 -18.65 9.27
N LYS A 108 15.25 -18.89 8.26
CA LYS A 108 16.70 -18.86 8.49
C LYS A 108 17.03 -17.56 9.26
N ALA A 109 17.99 -17.61 10.18
CA ALA A 109 18.27 -16.49 11.10
C ALA A 109 18.52 -15.15 10.37
N ASP A 110 18.99 -15.21 9.13
CA ASP A 110 19.20 -14.10 8.18
C ASP A 110 17.94 -13.65 7.41
N SER A 111 16.78 -14.25 7.65
CA SER A 111 15.50 -13.97 6.98
C SER A 111 14.43 -13.37 7.91
N VAL A 112 14.72 -13.22 9.21
CA VAL A 112 13.86 -12.49 10.15
C VAL A 112 13.92 -11.00 9.82
N ARG A 113 12.77 -10.38 9.60
CA ARG A 113 12.71 -8.96 9.22
C ARG A 113 11.46 -8.26 9.73
N THR A 114 11.56 -6.95 9.87
CA THR A 114 10.42 -6.08 10.18
C THR A 114 10.02 -5.34 8.92
N LEU A 115 8.75 -5.43 8.55
CA LEU A 115 8.14 -4.68 7.47
C LEU A 115 7.46 -3.45 8.08
N SER A 116 7.84 -2.27 7.62
CA SER A 116 7.11 -1.04 7.91
C SER A 116 5.80 -1.03 7.14
N LEU A 117 4.74 -0.59 7.80
CA LEU A 117 3.41 -0.43 7.24
C LEU A 117 3.21 1.02 6.83
N SER A 118 2.50 1.24 5.73
CA SER A 118 1.81 2.52 5.51
C SER A 118 0.63 2.64 6.47
N MET A 119 0.10 3.84 6.66
CA MET A 119 -1.14 4.08 7.38
C MET A 119 -2.27 3.24 6.79
N GLU A 120 -2.35 3.15 5.46
CA GLU A 120 -3.37 2.34 4.79
C GLU A 120 -3.21 0.84 5.11
N SER A 121 -1.98 0.32 5.11
CA SER A 121 -1.75 -1.06 5.54
C SER A 121 -2.11 -1.29 7.02
N GLY A 122 -1.86 -0.29 7.87
CA GLY A 122 -2.23 -0.31 9.29
C GLY A 122 -3.74 -0.31 9.51
N ASP A 123 -4.46 0.58 8.84
CA ASP A 123 -5.91 0.71 8.89
C ASP A 123 -6.59 -0.55 8.35
N ASN A 124 -6.08 -1.13 7.25
CA ASN A 124 -6.52 -2.44 6.77
C ASN A 124 -6.38 -3.53 7.85
N LEU A 125 -5.26 -3.59 8.57
CA LEU A 125 -5.10 -4.56 9.66
C LEU A 125 -6.08 -4.29 10.81
N VAL A 126 -6.37 -3.03 11.15
CA VAL A 126 -7.42 -2.69 12.13
C VAL A 126 -8.79 -3.18 11.65
N ASN A 127 -9.14 -2.92 10.40
CA ASN A 127 -10.40 -3.36 9.79
C ASN A 127 -10.54 -4.88 9.81
N PHE A 128 -9.48 -5.62 9.45
CA PHE A 128 -9.49 -7.07 9.49
C PHE A 128 -9.66 -7.62 10.92
N ARG A 129 -9.03 -6.98 11.92
CA ARG A 129 -9.24 -7.34 13.32
C ARG A 129 -10.70 -7.13 13.74
N SER A 130 -11.31 -6.00 13.35
CA SER A 130 -12.73 -5.75 13.62
C SER A 130 -13.65 -6.77 12.94
N LYS A 131 -13.34 -7.17 11.69
CA LYS A 131 -14.05 -8.27 11.00
C LYS A 131 -13.95 -9.58 11.78
N GLN A 132 -12.77 -9.95 12.27
CA GLN A 132 -12.57 -11.14 13.11
C GLN A 132 -13.35 -11.03 14.43
N ASP A 133 -13.34 -9.88 15.09
CA ASP A 133 -14.05 -9.67 16.36
C ASP A 133 -15.57 -9.80 16.19
N GLN A 134 -16.10 -9.36 15.04
CA GLN A 134 -17.50 -9.57 14.66
C GLN A 134 -17.78 -11.06 14.43
N MET A 135 -16.98 -11.74 13.60
CA MET A 135 -17.18 -13.17 13.35
C MET A 135 -17.04 -14.01 14.62
N ARG A 136 -16.13 -13.65 15.54
CA ARG A 136 -16.01 -14.29 16.86
C ARG A 136 -17.33 -14.25 17.62
N GLN A 137 -18.02 -13.11 17.60
CA GLN A 137 -19.33 -12.98 18.25
C GLN A 137 -20.41 -13.80 17.54
N GLU A 138 -20.41 -13.81 16.21
CA GLU A 138 -21.40 -14.54 15.41
C GLU A 138 -21.25 -16.07 15.54
N TRP A 139 -20.02 -16.58 15.55
CA TRP A 139 -19.74 -18.01 15.68
C TRP A 139 -19.81 -18.52 17.12
N GLY A 140 -19.61 -17.64 18.11
CA GLY A 140 -19.64 -17.98 19.54
C GLY A 140 -18.67 -19.11 19.87
N ASP A 141 -19.17 -20.16 20.53
CA ASP A 141 -18.36 -21.32 20.96
C ASP A 141 -17.72 -22.10 19.81
N ALA A 142 -18.21 -21.93 18.57
CA ALA A 142 -17.64 -22.58 17.39
C ALA A 142 -16.44 -21.82 16.79
N TYR A 143 -16.14 -20.60 17.28
CA TYR A 143 -15.01 -19.82 16.80
C TYR A 143 -13.68 -20.39 17.29
N VAL A 144 -12.70 -20.50 16.39
CA VAL A 144 -11.37 -21.02 16.68
C VAL A 144 -10.39 -19.88 16.97
N GLU A 145 -9.90 -19.81 18.22
CA GLU A 145 -8.88 -18.84 18.61
C GLU A 145 -7.47 -19.26 18.15
N SER A 146 -7.22 -19.13 16.84
CA SER A 146 -5.92 -19.51 16.25
C SER A 146 -4.77 -18.54 16.59
N GLY A 147 -5.09 -17.32 17.03
CA GLY A 147 -4.13 -16.23 17.28
C GLY A 147 -3.43 -15.71 16.02
N ARG A 148 -3.88 -16.14 14.83
CA ARG A 148 -3.34 -15.70 13.53
C ARG A 148 -3.97 -14.39 13.09
N VAL A 149 -3.17 -13.59 12.40
CA VAL A 149 -3.68 -12.39 11.73
C VAL A 149 -4.67 -12.79 10.65
N TRP A 150 -4.31 -13.74 9.78
CA TRP A 150 -5.15 -14.15 8.65
C TRP A 150 -5.85 -15.48 8.95
N THR A 151 -7.18 -15.48 8.93
CA THR A 151 -8.02 -16.63 9.25
C THR A 151 -9.17 -16.78 8.27
N HIS A 152 -9.78 -17.96 8.27
CA HIS A 152 -11.15 -18.13 7.81
C HIS A 152 -12.12 -17.34 8.72
N GLU A 153 -13.37 -17.17 8.28
CA GLU A 153 -14.41 -16.47 9.04
C GLU A 153 -14.65 -17.11 10.42
N ASN A 154 -14.52 -18.43 10.52
CA ASN A 154 -14.63 -19.19 11.78
C ASN A 154 -13.38 -19.10 12.69
N GLY A 155 -12.37 -18.31 12.35
CA GLY A 155 -11.14 -18.14 13.13
C GLY A 155 -10.04 -19.17 12.86
N GLU A 156 -10.30 -20.21 12.05
CA GLU A 156 -9.29 -21.21 11.69
C GLU A 156 -8.14 -20.59 10.89
N ALA A 157 -6.91 -21.03 11.17
CA ALA A 157 -5.72 -20.58 10.47
C ALA A 157 -5.75 -20.99 8.99
N LEU A 158 -5.36 -20.08 8.10
CA LEU A 158 -5.27 -20.37 6.67
C LEU A 158 -4.15 -21.35 6.37
N HIS A 159 -4.45 -22.35 5.53
CA HIS A 159 -3.44 -23.23 4.95
C HIS A 159 -2.69 -22.52 3.79
N PRO A 160 -1.35 -22.58 3.69
CA PRO A 160 -0.59 -21.89 2.63
C PRO A 160 -1.06 -22.19 1.20
N ASP A 161 -1.36 -23.46 0.91
CA ASP A 161 -1.90 -23.86 -0.40
C ASP A 161 -3.33 -23.37 -0.65
N TRP A 162 -4.14 -23.22 0.41
CA TRP A 162 -5.46 -22.63 0.25
C TRP A 162 -5.37 -21.17 -0.16
N ILE A 163 -4.44 -20.40 0.43
CA ILE A 163 -4.18 -18.99 0.05
C ILE A 163 -3.83 -18.91 -1.44
N SER A 164 -2.92 -19.79 -1.90
CA SER A 164 -2.49 -19.83 -3.30
C SER A 164 -3.63 -20.17 -4.26
N ARG A 165 -4.49 -21.14 -3.89
CA ARG A 165 -5.65 -21.55 -4.70
C ARG A 165 -6.74 -20.48 -4.73
N ARG A 166 -7.03 -19.83 -3.59
CA ARG A 166 -8.00 -18.73 -3.54
C ARG A 166 -7.57 -17.56 -4.42
N PHE A 167 -6.30 -17.14 -4.30
CA PHE A 167 -5.77 -16.09 -5.15
C PHE A 167 -5.88 -16.44 -6.65
N ALA A 168 -5.47 -17.66 -7.04
CA ALA A 168 -5.59 -18.11 -8.42
C ALA A 168 -7.04 -18.08 -8.93
N ARG A 169 -8.01 -18.45 -8.07
CA ARG A 169 -9.43 -18.37 -8.39
C ARG A 169 -9.92 -16.93 -8.53
N LEU A 170 -9.49 -16.01 -7.67
CA LEU A 170 -9.84 -14.59 -7.78
C LEU A 170 -9.28 -13.96 -9.06
N VAL A 171 -8.06 -14.29 -9.46
CA VAL A 171 -7.47 -13.85 -10.73
C VAL A 171 -8.24 -14.38 -11.94
N GLU A 172 -8.68 -15.63 -11.89
CA GLU A 172 -9.52 -16.19 -12.95
C GLU A 172 -10.87 -15.47 -13.04
N LEU A 173 -11.52 -15.23 -11.90
CA LEU A 173 -12.83 -14.57 -11.82
C LEU A 173 -12.78 -13.09 -12.21
N SER A 174 -11.66 -12.40 -11.98
CA SER A 174 -11.50 -10.99 -12.37
C SER A 174 -11.33 -10.81 -13.88
N GLY A 175 -11.05 -11.88 -14.63
CA GLY A 175 -10.76 -11.81 -16.07
C GLY A 175 -9.43 -11.11 -16.40
N LEU A 176 -8.62 -10.81 -15.37
CA LEU A 176 -7.33 -10.16 -15.53
C LEU A 176 -6.26 -11.16 -16.03
N PRO A 177 -5.16 -10.65 -16.63
CA PRO A 177 -4.05 -11.50 -17.06
C PRO A 177 -3.50 -12.35 -15.92
N PRO A 178 -3.17 -13.63 -16.18
CA PRO A 178 -2.84 -14.59 -15.13
C PRO A 178 -1.52 -14.23 -14.44
N VAL A 179 -1.59 -14.08 -13.12
CA VAL A 179 -0.46 -13.84 -12.21
C VAL A 179 -0.55 -14.85 -11.07
N ARG A 180 0.59 -15.38 -10.60
CA ARG A 180 0.62 -16.29 -9.44
C ARG A 180 0.81 -15.48 -8.16
N LEU A 181 0.40 -16.06 -7.03
CA LEU A 181 0.59 -15.42 -5.72
C LEU A 181 2.06 -15.01 -5.47
N HIS A 182 3.01 -15.87 -5.85
CA HIS A 182 4.43 -15.56 -5.69
C HIS A 182 4.90 -14.40 -6.59
N ASP A 183 4.26 -14.19 -7.72
CA ASP A 183 4.60 -13.10 -8.63
C ASP A 183 4.22 -11.73 -8.02
N LEU A 184 3.31 -11.68 -7.03
CA LEU A 184 3.01 -10.45 -6.28
C LEU A 184 4.21 -9.92 -5.51
N ARG A 185 5.17 -10.77 -5.14
CA ARG A 185 6.43 -10.32 -4.55
C ARG A 185 7.28 -9.55 -5.56
N HIS A 186 7.27 -9.98 -6.83
CA HIS A 186 7.91 -9.25 -7.92
C HIS A 186 7.14 -7.97 -8.25
N LEU A 187 5.81 -8.00 -8.12
CA LEU A 187 4.97 -6.81 -8.25
C LEU A 187 5.32 -5.77 -7.17
N ALA A 188 5.41 -6.17 -5.91
CA ALA A 188 5.78 -5.27 -4.80
C ALA A 188 7.13 -4.58 -5.07
N ALA A 189 8.13 -5.32 -5.55
CA ALA A 189 9.41 -4.76 -5.97
C ALA A 189 9.26 -3.75 -7.12
N THR A 190 8.46 -4.10 -8.12
CA THR A 190 8.21 -3.27 -9.30
C THR A 190 7.51 -1.97 -8.93
N LEU A 191 6.49 -2.03 -8.07
CA LEU A 191 5.76 -0.85 -7.59
C LEU A 191 6.67 0.07 -6.77
N ALA A 192 7.54 -0.48 -5.92
CA ALA A 192 8.50 0.33 -5.16
C ALA A 192 9.51 1.05 -6.07
N LEU A 193 10.03 0.37 -7.10
CA LEU A 193 10.91 1.00 -8.09
C LEU A 193 10.18 2.08 -8.91
N LEU A 194 8.91 1.84 -9.28
CA LEU A 194 8.08 2.84 -9.96
C LEU A 194 7.81 4.07 -9.08
N ALA A 195 7.73 3.89 -7.76
CA ALA A 195 7.61 4.97 -6.80
C ALA A 195 8.95 5.70 -6.51
N GLY A 196 10.02 5.37 -7.23
CA GLY A 196 11.32 6.05 -7.18
C GLY A 196 12.27 5.54 -6.10
N HIS A 197 12.02 4.38 -5.49
CA HIS A 197 12.87 3.84 -4.41
C HIS A 197 14.15 3.18 -4.92
N ASP A 198 15.21 3.27 -4.12
CA ASP A 198 16.48 2.62 -4.42
C ASP A 198 16.36 1.09 -4.35
N ILE A 199 16.93 0.41 -5.35
CA ILE A 199 16.86 -1.05 -5.49
C ILE A 199 17.39 -1.81 -4.26
N LYS A 200 18.36 -1.26 -3.52
CA LYS A 200 18.90 -1.90 -2.31
C LYS A 200 17.90 -1.85 -1.16
N VAL A 201 17.18 -0.73 -0.99
CA VAL A 201 16.10 -0.62 0.01
C VAL A 201 15.01 -1.65 -0.28
N VAL A 202 14.63 -1.81 -1.56
CA VAL A 202 13.66 -2.80 -2.00
C VAL A 202 14.14 -4.23 -1.73
N GLN A 203 15.40 -4.55 -2.01
CA GLN A 203 15.98 -5.88 -1.76
C GLN A 203 16.01 -6.23 -0.27
N GLU A 204 16.39 -5.28 0.59
CA GLU A 204 16.41 -5.44 2.04
C GLU A 204 15.00 -5.70 2.59
N LYS A 205 14.01 -4.89 2.19
CA LYS A 205 12.59 -5.06 2.59
C LYS A 205 12.06 -6.44 2.23
N LEU A 206 12.39 -6.92 1.04
CA LEU A 206 11.93 -8.24 0.60
C LEU A 206 12.66 -9.36 1.36
N GLY A 207 13.85 -9.12 1.93
CA GLY A 207 14.64 -10.14 2.64
C GLY A 207 15.35 -11.07 1.66
N HIS A 208 16.04 -10.49 0.67
CA HIS A 208 16.90 -11.20 -0.26
C HIS A 208 18.33 -11.27 0.28
N SER A 209 18.75 -12.45 0.74
CA SER A 209 20.09 -12.71 1.26
C SER A 209 21.11 -12.98 0.14
N SER A 210 21.34 -12.05 -0.79
CA SER A 210 22.55 -12.15 -1.62
C SER A 210 23.76 -11.70 -0.77
N ARG A 211 24.54 -12.68 -0.31
CA ARG A 211 25.67 -12.57 0.64
C ARG A 211 26.89 -11.80 0.13
N GLN A 212 26.72 -10.67 -0.55
CA GLN A 212 27.83 -9.78 -0.82
C GLN A 212 27.33 -8.35 -1.03
N ILE A 213 27.88 -7.45 -0.19
CA ILE A 213 27.95 -5.99 -0.29
C ILE A 213 27.06 -5.23 0.72
N THR A 214 27.65 -5.10 1.92
CA THR A 214 27.67 -3.95 2.85
C THR A 214 26.38 -3.55 3.58
N SER A 215 26.09 -4.29 4.67
CA SER A 215 25.06 -3.98 5.68
C SER A 215 25.45 -2.86 6.68
N ASP A 216 26.67 -2.32 6.62
CA ASP A 216 27.20 -1.46 7.69
C ASP A 216 26.85 0.02 7.54
N THR A 217 26.24 0.45 6.44
CA THR A 217 26.04 1.89 6.15
C THR A 217 24.62 2.40 6.43
N TYR A 218 23.61 1.53 6.59
CA TYR A 218 22.20 1.96 6.62
C TYR A 218 21.46 1.72 7.95
N THR A 219 22.06 1.05 8.93
CA THR A 219 21.35 0.55 10.13
C THR A 219 20.70 1.63 11.01
N SER A 220 21.10 2.91 10.89
CA SER A 220 20.62 3.99 11.76
C SER A 220 19.53 4.90 11.16
N VAL A 221 19.12 4.70 9.90
CA VAL A 221 18.20 5.64 9.18
C VAL A 221 16.90 4.98 8.64
N LEU A 222 16.72 3.67 8.83
CA LEU A 222 15.74 2.85 8.10
C LEU A 222 14.24 3.07 8.41
N PRO A 223 13.79 3.27 9.67
CA PRO A 223 12.35 3.19 9.95
C PRO A 223 11.49 4.28 9.29
N GLU A 224 12.00 5.52 9.21
CA GLU A 224 11.27 6.62 8.57
C GLU A 224 11.30 6.51 7.04
N MET A 225 12.44 6.10 6.47
CA MET A 225 12.56 5.85 5.03
C MET A 225 11.67 4.69 4.58
N MET A 226 11.66 3.57 5.32
CA MET A 226 10.81 2.40 5.01
C MET A 226 9.32 2.71 5.15
N ARG A 227 8.94 3.63 6.03
CA ARG A 227 7.55 4.11 6.14
C ARG A 227 7.16 5.03 4.99
N ALA A 228 8.02 5.99 4.64
CA ALA A 228 7.83 6.83 3.45
C ALA A 228 7.75 5.98 2.16
N GLU A 229 8.53 4.89 2.11
CA GLU A 229 8.45 3.92 1.03
C GLU A 229 7.09 3.27 0.96
N ALA A 230 6.61 2.68 2.06
CA ALA A 230 5.31 2.02 2.11
C ALA A 230 4.16 2.95 1.67
N GLU A 231 4.21 4.23 2.03
CA GLU A 231 3.21 5.24 1.62
C GLU A 231 3.25 5.54 0.11
N SER A 232 4.43 5.80 -0.46
CA SER A 232 4.50 6.26 -1.85
C SER A 232 4.23 5.15 -2.87
N VAL A 233 4.46 3.88 -2.51
CA VAL A 233 4.13 2.73 -3.38
C VAL A 233 2.63 2.63 -3.65
N MET A 234 1.77 3.03 -2.71
CA MET A 234 0.32 2.96 -2.88
C MET A 234 -0.17 3.98 -3.89
N ALA A 235 0.41 5.18 -3.88
CA ALA A 235 0.04 6.26 -4.78
C ALA A 235 0.23 5.94 -6.28
N VAL A 236 1.13 5.00 -6.61
CA VAL A 236 1.33 4.58 -8.00
C VAL A 236 0.23 3.66 -8.52
N VAL A 237 -0.54 3.02 -7.62
CA VAL A 237 -1.65 2.12 -7.97
C VAL A 237 -2.96 2.90 -8.01
N PRO A 238 -3.55 3.17 -9.20
CA PRO A 238 -4.85 3.81 -9.29
C PRO A 238 -5.95 2.96 -8.64
N ARG A 239 -6.95 3.61 -8.03
CA ARG A 239 -8.14 2.95 -7.48
C ARG A 239 -9.39 3.61 -8.07
N ASP A 240 -10.42 2.84 -8.38
CA ASP A 240 -11.68 3.39 -8.88
C ASP A 240 -12.62 3.75 -7.73
N VAL A 241 -12.36 4.90 -7.11
CA VAL A 241 -13.21 5.42 -6.02
C VAL A 241 -14.22 6.42 -6.59
N PRO A 242 -15.54 6.16 -6.47
CA PRO A 242 -16.55 7.07 -6.97
C PRO A 242 -16.60 8.35 -6.11
N PHE A 243 -16.73 9.50 -6.77
CA PHE A 243 -16.91 10.80 -6.13
C PHE A 243 -17.81 11.70 -6.97
N GLU A 244 -18.40 12.70 -6.32
CA GLU A 244 -19.20 13.77 -6.93
C GLU A 244 -18.39 15.07 -6.91
N VAL A 245 -18.21 15.70 -8.07
CA VAL A 245 -17.57 17.01 -8.18
C VAL A 245 -18.55 18.09 -7.76
N ARG A 246 -18.25 18.79 -6.65
CA ARG A 246 -19.02 19.96 -6.20
C ARG A 246 -18.54 21.24 -6.87
N THR A 247 -17.21 21.38 -6.95
CA THR A 247 -16.54 22.48 -7.64
C THR A 247 -15.40 21.88 -8.48
N PRO A 248 -15.37 22.10 -9.80
CA PRO A 248 -14.28 21.60 -10.65
C PRO A 248 -12.92 22.09 -10.15
N LEU A 249 -11.89 21.26 -10.31
CA LEU A 249 -10.52 21.68 -10.02
C LEU A 249 -10.08 22.73 -11.05
N ALA A 250 -9.66 23.89 -10.56
CA ALA A 250 -9.10 24.96 -11.35
C ALA A 250 -7.80 25.45 -10.70
N ILE A 251 -6.66 25.20 -11.36
CA ILE A 251 -5.34 25.66 -10.90
C ILE A 251 -5.08 27.04 -11.53
N PRO A 252 -5.10 28.13 -10.76
CA PRO A 252 -4.96 29.47 -11.31
C PRO A 252 -3.51 29.73 -11.76
N GLU A 253 -3.32 30.64 -12.72
CA GLU A 253 -1.99 30.94 -13.29
C GLU A 253 -0.94 31.30 -12.23
N GLN A 254 -1.32 32.00 -11.15
CA GLN A 254 -0.39 32.34 -10.06
C GLN A 254 0.13 31.13 -9.26
N ALA A 255 -0.50 29.96 -9.37
CA ALA A 255 -0.05 28.74 -8.70
C ALA A 255 1.06 28.01 -9.48
N TRP A 256 1.31 28.39 -10.74
CA TRP A 256 2.33 27.79 -11.59
C TRP A 256 3.69 28.50 -11.41
N GLN A 257 4.74 27.72 -11.22
CA GLN A 257 6.13 28.19 -11.16
C GLN A 257 6.97 27.32 -12.08
N ASN A 258 7.52 27.91 -13.15
CA ASN A 258 8.25 27.18 -14.20
C ASN A 258 7.44 25.98 -14.73
N ASP A 259 6.15 26.21 -15.01
CA ASP A 259 5.18 25.20 -15.46
C ASP A 259 4.92 24.03 -14.51
N ILE A 260 5.35 24.14 -13.26
CA ILE A 260 5.04 23.20 -12.19
C ILE A 260 4.06 23.87 -11.23
N ALA A 261 2.99 23.17 -10.87
CA ALA A 261 2.09 23.57 -9.80
C ALA A 261 2.10 22.54 -8.67
N VAL A 262 2.11 23.02 -7.43
CA VAL A 262 2.01 22.20 -6.23
C VAL A 262 0.82 22.65 -5.40
N PHE A 263 -0.01 21.71 -5.01
CA PHE A 263 -1.17 21.95 -4.17
C PHE A 263 -1.48 20.72 -3.31
N PHE A 264 -2.39 20.90 -2.36
CA PHE A 264 -2.81 19.89 -1.41
C PHE A 264 -4.30 19.62 -1.56
N THR A 265 -4.71 18.38 -1.34
CA THR A 265 -6.11 18.06 -1.07
C THR A 265 -6.29 17.74 0.40
N HIS A 266 -7.25 18.40 1.04
CA HIS A 266 -7.63 18.17 2.43
C HIS A 266 -9.01 17.52 2.46
N GLY A 267 -9.07 16.26 2.87
CA GLY A 267 -10.29 15.52 3.15
C GLY A 267 -10.73 15.68 4.60
N ALA A 268 -12.02 15.85 4.84
CA ALA A 268 -12.63 15.80 6.15
C ALA A 268 -13.88 14.92 6.14
N LYS A 269 -13.95 13.98 7.09
CA LYS A 269 -15.11 13.11 7.28
C LYS A 269 -16.25 13.91 7.91
N GLN A 270 -17.37 13.94 7.22
CA GLN A 270 -18.63 14.53 7.65
C GLN A 270 -19.54 13.46 8.27
N SER A 271 -20.67 13.90 8.83
CA SER A 271 -21.71 13.01 9.35
C SER A 271 -22.18 12.01 8.29
N GLY A 272 -22.47 10.78 8.68
CA GLY A 272 -23.00 9.75 7.78
C GLY A 272 -21.96 9.11 6.85
N GLY A 273 -20.66 9.22 7.15
CA GLY A 273 -19.60 8.56 6.37
C GLY A 273 -19.27 9.25 5.04
N THR A 274 -19.84 10.43 4.81
CA THR A 274 -19.50 11.27 3.65
C THR A 274 -18.18 11.99 3.92
N TRP A 275 -17.33 12.11 2.91
CA TRP A 275 -16.11 12.90 2.94
C TRP A 275 -16.26 14.10 2.01
N ALA A 276 -15.78 15.26 2.45
CA ALA A 276 -15.54 16.41 1.60
C ALA A 276 -14.03 16.59 1.43
N VAL A 277 -13.57 16.65 0.18
CA VAL A 277 -12.15 16.81 -0.15
C VAL A 277 -11.98 18.08 -0.97
N GLY A 278 -11.28 19.06 -0.41
CA GLY A 278 -11.00 20.35 -1.05
C GLY A 278 -9.54 20.46 -1.47
N ALA A 279 -9.28 21.01 -2.67
CA ALA A 279 -7.94 21.31 -3.15
C ALA A 279 -7.55 22.76 -2.81
N GLN A 280 -6.32 23.01 -2.35
CA GLN A 280 -5.80 24.33 -2.01
C GLN A 280 -4.27 24.38 -2.15
N THR A 281 -3.70 25.52 -2.51
CA THR A 281 -2.24 25.66 -2.67
C THR A 281 -1.52 25.72 -1.32
N GLN A 282 -2.18 26.28 -0.30
CA GLN A 282 -1.70 26.35 1.09
C GLN A 282 -2.88 26.25 2.07
N PRO A 283 -2.63 25.96 3.36
CA PRO A 283 -3.66 26.12 4.39
C PRO A 283 -4.30 27.51 4.35
N ASP A 284 -5.61 27.59 4.56
CA ASP A 284 -6.39 28.83 4.63
C ASP A 284 -6.41 29.68 3.34
N THR A 285 -6.12 29.08 2.18
CA THR A 285 -6.27 29.72 0.86
C THR A 285 -7.59 29.34 0.19
N ASP A 286 -7.96 30.09 -0.86
CA ASP A 286 -9.15 29.76 -1.65
C ASP A 286 -9.08 28.35 -2.22
N LEU A 287 -10.21 27.65 -2.17
CA LEU A 287 -10.32 26.30 -2.70
C LEU A 287 -10.22 26.32 -4.23
N LEU A 288 -9.29 25.54 -4.75
CA LEU A 288 -9.12 25.27 -6.17
C LEU A 288 -10.26 24.40 -6.73
N GLY A 289 -10.93 23.64 -5.86
CA GLY A 289 -12.03 22.74 -6.22
C GLY A 289 -12.44 21.88 -5.03
N VAL A 290 -13.57 21.18 -5.16
CA VAL A 290 -14.12 20.32 -4.10
C VAL A 290 -14.79 19.10 -4.71
N ILE A 291 -14.51 17.92 -4.14
CA ILE A 291 -15.28 16.69 -4.37
C ILE A 291 -15.91 16.21 -3.06
N THR A 292 -16.97 15.42 -3.20
CA THR A 292 -17.55 14.66 -2.09
C THR A 292 -17.66 13.19 -2.44
N LEU A 293 -17.45 12.29 -1.48
CA LEU A 293 -17.61 10.85 -1.67
C LEU A 293 -18.22 10.21 -0.42
N VAL A 294 -18.83 9.03 -0.57
CA VAL A 294 -19.12 8.16 0.58
C VAL A 294 -17.98 7.15 0.67
N GLY A 295 -17.32 7.08 1.83
CA GLY A 295 -16.10 6.28 2.00
C GLY A 295 -16.02 5.63 3.36
N ARG A 296 -15.43 4.44 3.40
CA ARG A 296 -15.21 3.63 4.61
C ARG A 296 -14.16 4.28 5.51
N GLY A 297 -13.13 4.90 4.93
CA GLY A 297 -12.01 5.49 5.67
C GLY A 297 -11.31 6.64 4.96
N GLN A 298 -10.24 7.14 5.58
CA GLN A 298 -9.39 8.21 5.04
C GLN A 298 -8.72 7.82 3.72
N GLU A 299 -8.49 6.52 3.49
CA GLU A 299 -7.92 5.97 2.25
C GLU A 299 -8.82 6.22 1.06
N ASP A 300 -10.13 6.02 1.19
CA ASP A 300 -11.08 6.29 0.11
C ASP A 300 -11.04 7.78 -0.27
N ALA A 301 -10.91 8.67 0.72
CA ALA A 301 -10.77 10.11 0.48
C ALA A 301 -9.45 10.46 -0.24
N ALA A 302 -8.34 9.84 0.15
CA ALA A 302 -7.05 10.01 -0.53
C ALA A 302 -7.08 9.42 -1.96
N ASN A 303 -7.63 8.23 -2.14
CA ASN A 303 -7.75 7.57 -3.43
C ASN A 303 -8.69 8.33 -4.38
N ALA A 304 -9.80 8.87 -3.87
CA ALA A 304 -10.68 9.75 -4.63
C ALA A 304 -9.98 11.06 -5.01
N SER A 305 -9.16 11.65 -4.13
CA SER A 305 -8.40 12.85 -4.45
C SER A 305 -7.38 12.59 -5.55
N VAL A 306 -6.67 11.46 -5.48
CA VAL A 306 -5.72 11.02 -6.52
C VAL A 306 -6.41 10.79 -7.86
N LYS A 307 -7.55 10.09 -7.86
CA LYS A 307 -8.35 9.87 -9.07
C LYS A 307 -8.83 11.20 -9.65
N TRP A 308 -9.37 12.08 -8.83
CA TRP A 308 -9.87 13.39 -9.25
C TRP A 308 -8.78 14.27 -9.88
N VAL A 309 -7.60 14.35 -9.26
CA VAL A 309 -6.47 15.10 -9.83
C VAL A 309 -5.97 14.46 -11.12
N ARG A 310 -5.88 13.12 -11.18
CA ARG A 310 -5.48 12.41 -12.41
C ARG A 310 -6.46 12.67 -13.56
N ASP A 311 -7.76 12.62 -13.29
CA ASP A 311 -8.80 12.90 -14.27
C ASP A 311 -8.71 14.36 -14.76
N HIS A 312 -8.44 15.31 -13.85
CA HIS A 312 -8.18 16.70 -14.21
C HIS A 312 -6.94 16.87 -15.09
N CYS A 313 -5.82 16.22 -14.75
CA CYS A 313 -4.60 16.27 -15.55
C CYS A 313 -4.83 15.74 -16.97
N ALA A 314 -5.49 14.58 -17.10
CA ALA A 314 -5.82 13.99 -18.39
C ALA A 314 -6.74 14.88 -19.24
N ALA A 315 -7.70 15.57 -18.62
CA ALA A 315 -8.63 16.46 -19.32
C ALA A 315 -7.99 17.79 -19.76
N ASN A 316 -6.84 18.18 -19.19
CA ASN A 316 -6.21 19.49 -19.42
C ASN A 316 -4.77 19.38 -19.97
N ASP A 317 -4.38 18.21 -20.48
CA ASP A 317 -3.04 17.96 -21.04
C ASP A 317 -1.89 18.30 -20.05
N LEU A 318 -2.08 17.88 -18.80
CA LEU A 318 -1.10 18.01 -17.72
C LEU A 318 -0.54 16.63 -17.36
N GLU A 319 0.69 16.64 -16.84
CA GLU A 319 1.32 15.47 -16.25
C GLU A 319 1.18 15.49 -14.73
N LEU A 320 0.69 14.38 -14.15
CA LEU A 320 0.75 14.15 -12.71
C LEU A 320 2.13 13.59 -12.35
N VAL A 321 3.03 14.48 -11.93
CA VAL A 321 4.44 14.17 -11.67
C VAL A 321 4.61 13.41 -10.36
N ARG A 322 3.94 13.86 -9.29
CA ARG A 322 4.11 13.29 -7.95
C ARG A 322 2.84 13.36 -7.12
N VAL A 323 2.65 12.34 -6.31
CA VAL A 323 1.60 12.24 -5.29
C VAL A 323 2.26 11.84 -3.98
N GLU A 324 1.96 12.55 -2.90
CA GLU A 324 2.54 12.28 -1.58
C GLU A 324 1.46 12.31 -0.50
N ASN A 325 1.39 11.22 0.26
CA ASN A 325 0.49 11.11 1.40
C ASN A 325 1.12 11.80 2.63
N PHE A 326 0.36 12.69 3.27
CA PHE A 326 0.73 13.43 4.47
C PHE A 326 -0.27 13.23 5.62
N ASN A 327 -1.09 12.18 5.61
CA ASN A 327 -2.03 11.90 6.71
C ASN A 327 -1.28 11.72 8.05
N ASP A 328 0.01 11.34 8.02
CA ASP A 328 0.83 11.17 9.22
C ASP A 328 1.09 12.48 9.97
N ARG A 329 0.81 13.63 9.32
CA ARG A 329 0.83 14.96 9.91
C ARG A 329 -0.31 15.21 10.89
N TYR A 330 -1.44 14.51 10.77
CA TYR A 330 -2.49 14.58 11.77
C TYR A 330 -2.12 13.79 13.03
N PRO A 331 -2.54 14.27 14.21
CA PRO A 331 -2.56 13.46 15.42
C PRO A 331 -3.27 12.12 15.18
N GLU A 332 -2.82 11.06 15.84
CA GLU A 332 -3.30 9.69 15.66
C GLU A 332 -4.83 9.60 15.82
N GLU A 333 -5.37 10.29 16.82
CA GLU A 333 -6.81 10.37 17.10
C GLU A 333 -7.63 11.10 16.02
N GLN A 334 -6.98 11.85 15.14
CA GLN A 334 -7.63 12.64 14.08
C GLN A 334 -7.51 12.00 12.70
N ARG A 335 -6.56 11.06 12.48
CA ARG A 335 -6.31 10.45 11.17
C ARG A 335 -7.54 9.75 10.57
N ALA A 336 -8.38 9.14 11.40
CA ALA A 336 -9.63 8.53 10.93
C ALA A 336 -10.66 9.54 10.37
N GLN A 337 -10.46 10.84 10.61
CA GLN A 337 -11.39 11.92 10.25
C GLN A 337 -10.85 12.86 9.18
N PHE A 338 -9.55 12.80 8.85
CA PHE A 338 -8.93 13.70 7.91
C PHE A 338 -8.01 12.98 6.94
N SER A 339 -7.84 13.57 5.76
CA SER A 339 -6.91 13.11 4.73
C SER A 339 -6.14 14.32 4.19
N LEU A 340 -4.85 14.16 3.94
CA LEU A 340 -3.97 15.17 3.38
C LEU A 340 -3.06 14.53 2.34
N THR A 341 -3.18 15.00 1.11
CA THR A 341 -2.36 14.53 -0.02
C THR A 341 -1.79 15.73 -0.75
N ARG A 342 -0.50 15.70 -1.08
CA ARG A 342 0.15 16.71 -1.92
C ARG A 342 0.26 16.19 -3.35
N PHE A 343 0.04 17.09 -4.29
CA PHE A 343 0.17 16.84 -5.72
C PHE A 343 1.21 17.79 -6.31
N THR A 344 2.05 17.24 -7.17
CA THR A 344 2.89 18.00 -8.10
C THR A 344 2.42 17.68 -9.50
N VAL A 345 2.00 18.70 -10.24
CA VAL A 345 1.57 18.57 -11.64
C VAL A 345 2.43 19.49 -12.51
N ALA A 346 2.67 19.08 -13.75
CA ALA A 346 3.42 19.84 -14.74
C ALA A 346 2.60 19.99 -16.01
N ARG A 347 2.86 21.05 -16.78
CA ARG A 347 2.40 21.10 -18.19
C ARG A 347 3.17 20.07 -19.00
N SER A 348 2.50 19.37 -19.91
CA SER A 348 3.04 18.17 -20.58
C SER A 348 4.30 18.40 -21.45
N GLU A 349 4.78 19.64 -21.59
CA GLU A 349 5.98 20.03 -22.35
C GLU A 349 7.15 20.56 -21.47
N SER A 350 7.07 20.50 -20.13
CA SER A 350 8.03 21.19 -19.25
C SER A 350 9.14 20.31 -18.62
N PRO A 351 10.32 20.88 -18.28
CA PRO A 351 11.58 20.14 -18.22
C PRO A 351 12.01 19.72 -16.80
N ASP A 352 13.00 18.81 -16.80
CA ASP A 352 13.77 18.24 -15.68
C ASP A 352 13.45 18.75 -14.25
N VAL A 353 12.68 17.94 -13.52
CA VAL A 353 12.30 18.15 -12.11
C VAL A 353 13.45 17.97 -11.11
N ASP A 354 14.60 17.44 -11.54
CA ASP A 354 15.74 17.19 -10.64
C ASP A 354 16.37 18.48 -10.09
N GLY A 355 16.13 19.63 -10.73
CA GLY A 355 16.61 20.96 -10.31
C GLY A 355 15.61 21.82 -9.55
N TRP A 356 14.36 21.39 -9.40
CA TRP A 356 13.29 22.20 -8.81
C TRP A 356 13.17 21.96 -7.29
N THR A 357 13.32 23.02 -6.50
CA THR A 357 13.18 22.96 -5.04
C THR A 357 11.72 23.17 -4.61
N LEU A 358 11.17 22.19 -3.89
CA LEU A 358 9.81 22.21 -3.34
C LEU A 358 9.58 23.46 -2.46
N PRO A 359 8.48 24.21 -2.67
CA PRO A 359 7.99 25.17 -1.68
C PRO A 359 7.74 24.46 -0.36
N THR A 360 8.44 24.89 0.69
CA THR A 360 8.23 24.42 2.06
C THR A 360 7.01 25.12 2.64
N GLY A 361 5.93 24.38 2.86
CA GLY A 361 4.66 24.95 3.32
C GLY A 361 3.77 23.99 4.10
N LEU A 362 4.33 22.92 4.68
CA LEU A 362 3.59 22.13 5.66
C LEU A 362 3.93 22.60 7.07
N PRO A 363 2.94 22.68 7.98
CA PRO A 363 3.23 22.90 9.39
C PRO A 363 4.23 21.84 9.90
N PRO A 364 5.12 22.20 10.85
CA PRO A 364 6.02 21.25 11.45
C PRO A 364 5.22 20.08 12.03
N ALA A 365 5.73 18.85 11.86
CA ALA A 365 5.11 17.67 12.43
C ALA A 365 4.86 17.89 13.93
N VAL A 366 3.67 17.55 14.41
CA VAL A 366 3.36 17.60 15.85
C VAL A 366 4.33 16.64 16.53
N LYS A 367 5.27 17.17 17.33
CA LYS A 367 6.18 16.35 18.12
C LYS A 367 5.34 15.48 19.04
N ARG A 368 5.49 14.15 18.96
CA ARG A 368 4.92 13.21 19.94
C ARG A 368 5.34 13.70 21.33
N ALA A 369 4.38 14.20 22.10
CA ALA A 369 4.59 14.43 23.52
C ALA A 369 4.85 13.06 24.14
N GLY A 370 6.11 12.77 24.48
CA GLY A 370 6.45 11.53 25.15
C GLY A 370 5.58 11.37 26.38
N ARG A 371 4.75 10.32 26.41
CA ARG A 371 4.02 9.91 27.61
C ARG A 371 5.05 9.64 28.70
N ARG A 372 5.31 10.64 29.55
CA ARG A 372 6.04 10.47 30.79
C ARG A 372 5.14 9.60 31.66
N ALA A 373 5.45 8.31 31.76
CA ALA A 373 4.79 7.41 32.68
C ALA A 373 5.01 7.93 34.11
N SER A 374 4.02 8.60 34.67
CA SER A 374 3.99 8.96 36.08
C SER A 374 3.70 7.68 36.88
N ARG A 375 4.75 6.93 37.20
CA ARG A 375 4.69 5.94 38.29
C ARG A 375 4.48 6.69 39.61
N ARG A 376 3.23 6.93 39.99
CA ARG A 376 2.88 7.18 41.39
C ARG A 376 3.09 5.87 42.14
N ARG A 377 4.14 5.81 42.96
CA ARG A 377 4.26 4.87 44.07
C ARG A 377 3.06 5.11 44.98
N VAL A 378 2.20 4.11 45.12
CA VAL A 378 1.32 3.96 46.27
C VAL A 378 2.19 3.32 47.34
N GLU A 379 2.64 4.11 48.31
CA GLU A 379 3.09 3.59 49.60
C GLU A 379 1.83 3.17 50.36
N ALA A 380 1.71 1.88 50.63
CA ALA A 380 0.75 1.33 51.58
C ALA A 380 1.39 1.35 52.97
N ALA A 381 0.65 1.89 53.94
CA ALA A 381 0.86 1.70 55.37
C ALA A 381 0.33 0.33 55.82
#